data_AF-A0A355CGW3-F1
#
_entry.id   AF-A0A355CGW3-F1
#
_cell.length_a   1.000
_cell.length_b   1.000
_cell.length_c   1.000
_cell.angle_alpha   90.00
_cell.angle_beta   90.00
_cell.angle_gamma   90.00
#
_symmetry.space_group_name_H-M   'P 1'
#
loop_
_entity.id
_entity.type
_entity.pdbx_description
1 polymer ?
#
loop_
_entity_poly.entity_id
_entity_poly.type
_entity_poly.pdbx_seq_one_letter_code
_entity_poly.pdbx_strand_id
1 'polypeptide(L)'
;MQPAIDPAGNLTYTPASGVSGTATVSATLNDNGGTAVNGVDISAAQIFSINITADTIIPVAANLVASNILVAGGTTETFTVDYSDNVAVNSSSFDNSDIRVTGPNGFNQLATQVSFTPTGNGTLPTATYQITAPGGSWDLGDNGNYAIAIESGQVSDINNNFVAASNLGSFNVNIPNPGSFNFSAANYDIGESGGVATITVTRTSNTNVAADISYSTSDGTANAGSDYTTTSGTLNFAIGETSKTFTIPINDDTLVEGSEIVALSLNNPTNGASVGAQSTANLTILDNDVAPTPTPTPTPTPTPTPTPTPTPTPTP
;
A
#
# COMPACT_ATOMS: atom_id res chain seq x y z
N MET A 1 -20.28 15.75 -49.99
CA MET A 1 -20.79 16.72 -50.99
C MET A 1 -20.82 16.04 -52.34
N GLN A 2 -21.81 16.31 -53.21
CA GLN A 2 -21.77 15.78 -54.57
C GLN A 2 -20.52 16.34 -55.28
N PRO A 3 -19.74 15.53 -56.01
CA PRO A 3 -18.59 16.03 -56.77
C PRO A 3 -19.04 17.11 -57.77
N ALA A 4 -18.25 18.19 -57.89
CA ALA A 4 -18.52 19.31 -58.79
C ALA A 4 -17.29 19.65 -59.63
N ILE A 5 -17.49 20.05 -60.89
CA ILE A 5 -16.42 20.51 -61.78
C ILE A 5 -16.60 22.02 -61.99
N ASP A 6 -15.56 22.81 -61.74
CA ASP A 6 -15.59 24.26 -61.96
C ASP A 6 -15.41 24.62 -63.46
N PRO A 7 -15.65 25.88 -63.88
CA PRO A 7 -15.46 26.30 -65.27
C PRO A 7 -14.02 26.19 -65.80
N ALA A 8 -13.02 25.98 -64.93
CA ALA A 8 -11.64 25.72 -65.30
C ALA A 8 -11.32 24.22 -65.43
N GLY A 9 -12.31 23.34 -65.18
CA GLY A 9 -12.16 21.88 -65.26
C GLY A 9 -11.65 21.22 -63.97
N ASN A 10 -11.59 21.95 -62.85
CA ASN A 10 -11.16 21.36 -61.59
C ASN A 10 -12.31 20.63 -60.90
N LEU A 11 -12.10 19.36 -60.61
CA LEU A 11 -13.03 18.56 -59.81
C LEU A 11 -12.81 18.82 -58.31
N THR A 12 -13.89 19.13 -57.60
CA THR A 12 -13.94 19.23 -56.14
C THR A 12 -14.88 18.18 -55.58
N TYR A 13 -14.43 17.48 -54.53
CA TYR A 13 -15.23 16.51 -53.80
C TYR A 13 -14.80 16.44 -52.34
N THR A 14 -15.68 15.94 -51.49
CA THR A 14 -15.38 15.66 -50.09
C THR A 14 -15.83 14.24 -49.80
N PRO A 15 -14.91 13.29 -49.58
CA PRO A 15 -15.24 11.96 -49.10
C PRO A 15 -16.13 12.02 -47.85
N ALA A 16 -17.03 11.06 -47.71
CA ALA A 16 -17.66 10.81 -46.41
C ALA A 16 -16.63 10.17 -45.47
N SER A 17 -16.69 10.52 -44.17
CA SER A 17 -15.79 9.96 -43.16
C SER A 17 -15.88 8.43 -43.14
N GLY A 18 -14.74 7.73 -43.03
CA GLY A 18 -14.69 6.27 -42.97
C GLY A 18 -15.11 5.53 -44.26
N VAL A 19 -15.26 6.22 -45.40
CA VAL A 19 -15.65 5.58 -46.66
C VAL A 19 -14.44 5.33 -47.55
N SER A 20 -14.24 4.08 -47.94
CA SER A 20 -13.29 3.66 -48.97
C SER A 20 -14.01 3.10 -50.19
N GLY A 21 -13.39 3.19 -51.36
CA GLY A 21 -13.89 2.57 -52.58
C GLY A 21 -13.59 3.40 -53.82
N THR A 22 -14.22 3.01 -54.92
CA THR A 22 -14.08 3.70 -56.20
C THR A 22 -15.36 4.43 -56.54
N ALA A 23 -15.26 5.71 -56.89
CA ALA A 23 -16.33 6.49 -57.47
C ALA A 23 -16.00 6.80 -58.94
N THR A 24 -16.88 6.43 -59.86
CA THR A 24 -16.78 6.82 -61.27
C THR A 24 -17.47 8.16 -61.47
N VAL A 25 -16.76 9.12 -62.05
CA VAL A 25 -17.33 10.39 -62.47
C VAL A 25 -17.30 10.47 -63.99
N SER A 26 -18.43 10.86 -64.56
CA SER A 26 -18.60 11.07 -66.00
C SER A 26 -18.83 12.55 -66.24
N ALA A 27 -18.00 13.16 -67.09
CA ALA A 27 -18.08 14.57 -67.47
C ALA A 27 -18.31 14.71 -68.98
N THR A 28 -19.22 15.61 -69.36
CA THR A 28 -19.46 16.01 -70.75
C THR A 28 -19.33 17.53 -70.85
N LEU A 29 -18.84 18.02 -71.99
CA LEU A 29 -18.83 19.44 -72.31
C LEU A 29 -20.05 19.75 -73.17
N ASN A 30 -20.75 20.85 -72.88
CA ASN A 30 -21.87 21.34 -73.66
C ASN A 30 -21.48 22.64 -74.37
N ASP A 31 -21.73 22.75 -75.68
CA ASP A 31 -21.58 24.01 -76.43
C ASP A 31 -22.83 24.90 -76.28
N ASN A 32 -22.75 26.15 -76.72
CA ASN A 32 -23.77 27.19 -76.61
C ASN A 32 -25.03 27.00 -77.50
N GLY A 33 -25.19 25.84 -78.14
CA GLY A 33 -26.34 25.52 -79.01
C GLY A 33 -26.23 26.06 -80.45
N GLY A 34 -25.01 26.22 -80.97
CA GLY A 34 -24.75 26.60 -82.37
C GLY A 34 -25.00 25.47 -83.37
N THR A 35 -24.98 25.78 -84.68
CA THR A 35 -25.27 24.80 -85.75
C THR A 35 -24.03 24.14 -86.38
N ALA A 36 -22.84 24.40 -85.84
CA ALA A 36 -21.61 23.74 -86.31
C ALA A 36 -21.64 22.25 -85.95
N VAL A 37 -21.05 21.39 -86.80
CA VAL A 37 -21.03 19.91 -86.60
C VAL A 37 -22.43 19.29 -86.43
N ASN A 38 -23.39 19.67 -87.29
CA ASN A 38 -24.76 19.12 -87.32
C ASN A 38 -25.57 19.29 -86.01
N GLY A 39 -25.22 20.25 -85.13
CA GLY A 39 -25.97 20.51 -83.90
C GLY A 39 -25.74 19.48 -82.79
N VAL A 40 -24.55 18.86 -82.75
CA VAL A 40 -24.16 18.00 -81.63
C VAL A 40 -23.63 18.87 -80.50
N ASP A 41 -24.50 19.19 -79.56
CA ASP A 41 -24.21 20.14 -78.47
C ASP A 41 -23.48 19.54 -77.27
N ILE A 42 -23.10 18.25 -77.31
CA ILE A 42 -22.51 17.53 -76.17
C ILE A 42 -21.31 16.68 -76.61
N SER A 43 -20.18 16.79 -75.90
CA SER A 43 -19.01 15.93 -76.11
C SER A 43 -19.29 14.47 -75.74
N ALA A 44 -18.44 13.55 -76.22
CA ALA A 44 -18.37 12.22 -75.62
C ALA A 44 -18.06 12.33 -74.10
N ALA A 45 -18.63 11.44 -73.31
CA ALA A 45 -18.41 11.40 -71.87
C ALA A 45 -16.96 11.00 -71.57
N GLN A 46 -16.24 11.84 -70.83
CA GLN A 46 -14.96 11.50 -70.23
C GLN A 46 -15.22 10.87 -68.88
N ILE A 47 -14.75 9.64 -68.69
CA ILE A 47 -14.93 8.89 -67.46
C ILE A 47 -13.60 8.83 -66.72
N PHE A 48 -13.62 9.22 -65.44
CA PHE A 48 -12.48 9.04 -64.55
C PHE A 48 -12.93 8.37 -63.24
N SER A 49 -12.00 7.66 -62.61
CA SER A 49 -12.24 6.98 -61.34
C SER A 49 -11.50 7.71 -60.22
N ILE A 50 -12.24 8.02 -59.15
CA ILE A 50 -11.67 8.46 -57.88
C ILE A 50 -11.53 7.20 -57.02
N ASN A 51 -10.32 6.89 -56.59
CA ASN A 51 -10.07 5.82 -55.64
C ASN A 51 -9.81 6.42 -54.26
N ILE A 52 -10.61 6.03 -53.28
CA ILE A 52 -10.43 6.36 -51.87
C ILE A 52 -9.97 5.09 -51.18
N THR A 53 -8.72 5.06 -50.71
CA THR A 53 -8.19 3.93 -49.96
C THR A 53 -8.73 3.94 -48.54
N ALA A 54 -9.11 2.78 -48.03
CA ALA A 54 -9.41 2.64 -46.61
C ALA A 54 -8.18 2.97 -45.80
N ASP A 55 -8.37 3.66 -44.68
CA ASP A 55 -7.35 3.67 -43.66
C ASP A 55 -7.39 2.32 -42.94
N THR A 56 -6.24 1.63 -42.89
CA THR A 56 -6.10 0.33 -42.23
C THR A 56 -5.01 0.37 -41.17
N ILE A 57 -4.43 1.54 -40.92
CA ILE A 57 -3.44 1.72 -39.87
C ILE A 57 -4.22 1.77 -38.55
N ILE A 58 -3.76 0.97 -37.60
CA ILE A 58 -4.38 0.83 -36.30
C ILE A 58 -3.68 1.82 -35.34
N PRO A 59 -4.45 2.55 -34.51
CA PRO A 59 -3.84 3.37 -33.47
C PRO A 59 -2.92 2.57 -32.58
N VAL A 60 -1.84 3.19 -32.14
CA VAL A 60 -0.86 2.59 -31.25
C VAL A 60 -1.01 3.21 -29.87
N ALA A 61 -1.28 2.37 -28.87
CA ALA A 61 -1.12 2.72 -27.46
C ALA A 61 0.35 2.52 -27.06
N ALA A 62 0.98 3.57 -26.55
CA ALA A 62 2.40 3.58 -26.22
C ALA A 62 2.68 4.50 -25.02
N ASN A 63 3.95 4.57 -24.61
CA ASN A 63 4.46 5.46 -23.55
C ASN A 63 3.65 5.41 -22.25
N LEU A 64 3.45 4.20 -21.71
CA LEU A 64 2.89 4.04 -20.38
C LEU A 64 3.76 4.78 -19.35
N VAL A 65 3.13 5.67 -18.57
CA VAL A 65 3.74 6.31 -17.40
C VAL A 65 2.94 5.91 -16.17
N ALA A 66 3.53 5.06 -15.33
CA ALA A 66 2.99 4.63 -14.04
C ALA A 66 4.09 4.70 -12.99
N SER A 67 3.74 5.07 -11.75
CA SER A 67 4.71 5.16 -10.67
C SER A 67 4.72 3.89 -9.83
N ASN A 68 5.87 3.51 -9.30
CA ASN A 68 5.93 2.45 -8.30
C ASN A 68 5.37 2.95 -6.97
N ILE A 69 4.68 2.07 -6.25
CA ILE A 69 4.15 2.35 -4.92
C ILE A 69 5.11 1.78 -3.88
N LEU A 70 5.64 2.68 -3.04
CA LEU A 70 6.64 2.35 -2.03
C LEU A 70 6.15 2.62 -0.59
N VAL A 71 4.96 3.19 -0.45
CA VAL A 71 4.37 3.61 0.83
C VAL A 71 2.94 3.11 0.90
N ALA A 72 2.55 2.57 2.06
CA ALA A 72 1.20 2.07 2.31
C ALA A 72 0.16 3.20 2.46
N GLY A 73 -1.11 2.84 2.36
CA GLY A 73 -2.27 3.68 2.72
C GLY A 73 -2.92 4.45 1.57
N GLY A 74 -2.25 4.59 0.42
CA GLY A 74 -2.89 5.12 -0.78
C GLY A 74 -4.05 4.23 -1.23
N THR A 75 -5.16 4.80 -1.68
CA THR A 75 -6.37 4.03 -2.05
C THR A 75 -6.48 3.75 -3.54
N THR A 76 -5.66 4.42 -4.35
CA THR A 76 -5.72 4.38 -5.82
C THR A 76 -4.31 4.45 -6.41
N GLU A 77 -4.17 4.06 -7.67
CA GLU A 77 -2.99 4.33 -8.51
C GLU A 77 -3.46 4.90 -9.84
N THR A 78 -2.80 5.96 -10.30
CA THR A 78 -3.12 6.65 -11.55
C THR A 78 -1.94 6.56 -12.51
N PHE A 79 -2.23 6.26 -13.76
CA PHE A 79 -1.21 6.16 -14.82
C PHE A 79 -1.74 6.75 -16.14
N THR A 80 -0.84 7.08 -17.03
CA THR A 80 -1.18 7.64 -18.35
C THR A 80 -0.68 6.76 -19.48
N VAL A 81 -1.42 6.77 -20.59
CA VAL A 81 -1.05 6.09 -21.83
C VAL A 81 -1.19 7.11 -22.97
N ASP A 82 -0.15 7.20 -23.80
CA ASP A 82 -0.20 8.00 -25.01
C ASP A 82 -0.70 7.17 -26.19
N TYR A 83 -1.40 7.82 -27.10
CA TYR A 83 -1.93 7.22 -28.30
C TYR A 83 -1.42 7.96 -29.52
N SER A 84 -1.08 7.22 -30.56
CA SER A 84 -0.58 7.79 -31.81
C SER A 84 -1.18 7.07 -32.99
N ASP A 85 -1.43 7.81 -34.06
CA ASP A 85 -1.96 7.26 -35.29
C ASP A 85 -1.70 8.23 -36.46
N ASN A 86 -1.89 7.77 -37.71
CA ASN A 86 -1.80 8.63 -38.90
C ASN A 86 -3.03 9.54 -39.07
N VAL A 87 -4.15 9.19 -38.44
CA VAL A 87 -5.33 10.04 -38.32
C VAL A 87 -5.63 10.36 -36.86
N ALA A 88 -6.72 11.09 -36.59
CA ALA A 88 -7.10 11.40 -35.22
C ALA A 88 -7.61 10.15 -34.49
N VAL A 89 -7.16 9.94 -33.26
CA VAL A 89 -7.74 8.94 -32.36
C VAL A 89 -9.14 9.41 -31.95
N ASN A 90 -10.11 8.49 -31.94
CA ASN A 90 -11.49 8.80 -31.60
C ASN A 90 -11.63 9.03 -30.09
N SER A 91 -11.77 10.28 -29.69
CA SER A 91 -11.92 10.65 -28.28
C SER A 91 -13.16 10.02 -27.61
N SER A 92 -14.17 9.62 -28.39
CA SER A 92 -15.40 9.02 -27.87
C SER A 92 -15.30 7.51 -27.65
N SER A 93 -14.21 6.86 -28.09
CA SER A 93 -14.00 5.42 -27.87
C SER A 93 -13.28 5.09 -26.57
N PHE A 94 -12.89 6.10 -25.79
CA PHE A 94 -12.19 5.87 -24.53
C PHE A 94 -13.19 5.77 -23.38
N ASP A 95 -13.15 4.66 -22.65
CA ASP A 95 -13.99 4.43 -21.48
C ASP A 95 -13.33 3.47 -20.46
N ASN A 96 -14.12 2.97 -19.51
CA ASN A 96 -13.63 2.08 -18.44
C ASN A 96 -13.34 0.65 -18.91
N SER A 97 -13.53 0.34 -20.18
CA SER A 97 -13.25 -0.97 -20.78
C SER A 97 -11.87 -1.01 -21.43
N ASP A 98 -11.24 0.15 -21.66
CA ASP A 98 -10.00 0.31 -22.42
C ASP A 98 -8.83 -0.51 -21.85
N ILE A 99 -8.60 -0.40 -20.54
CA ILE A 99 -7.38 -0.88 -19.90
C ILE A 99 -7.74 -1.86 -18.78
N ARG A 100 -7.03 -2.99 -18.77
CA ARG A 100 -7.05 -3.96 -17.68
C ARG A 100 -5.73 -3.93 -16.92
N VAL A 101 -5.82 -3.91 -15.60
CA VAL A 101 -4.69 -4.12 -14.71
C VAL A 101 -4.85 -5.46 -14.01
N THR A 102 -3.80 -6.27 -14.08
CA THR A 102 -3.71 -7.57 -13.38
C THR A 102 -2.53 -7.55 -12.43
N GLY A 103 -2.64 -8.23 -11.28
CA GLY A 103 -1.62 -8.18 -10.25
C GLY A 103 -1.58 -9.43 -9.37
N PRO A 104 -0.81 -9.39 -8.27
CA PRO A 104 -0.71 -10.46 -7.28
C PRO A 104 -2.08 -10.85 -6.70
N ASN A 105 -2.12 -12.04 -6.08
CA ASN A 105 -3.30 -12.54 -5.35
C ASN A 105 -4.61 -12.57 -6.17
N GLY A 106 -4.50 -12.67 -7.51
CA GLY A 106 -5.65 -12.70 -8.42
C GLY A 106 -6.28 -11.33 -8.69
N PHE A 107 -5.60 -10.23 -8.35
CA PHE A 107 -6.07 -8.90 -8.69
C PHE A 107 -6.28 -8.76 -10.21
N ASN A 108 -7.47 -8.33 -10.61
CA ASN A 108 -7.86 -8.13 -12.00
C ASN A 108 -8.97 -7.06 -12.05
N GLN A 109 -8.62 -5.85 -12.49
CA GLN A 109 -9.52 -4.71 -12.53
C GLN A 109 -9.46 -4.04 -13.90
N LEU A 110 -10.63 -3.69 -14.44
CA LEU A 110 -10.74 -2.70 -15.51
C LEU A 110 -10.54 -1.31 -14.92
N ALA A 111 -9.58 -0.56 -15.45
CA ALA A 111 -9.23 0.76 -14.96
C ALA A 111 -10.32 1.78 -15.31
N THR A 112 -10.57 2.71 -14.39
CA THR A 112 -11.51 3.81 -14.64
C THR A 112 -10.80 4.87 -15.48
N GLN A 113 -11.41 5.28 -16.59
CA GLN A 113 -10.94 6.43 -17.35
C GLN A 113 -11.22 7.71 -16.55
N VAL A 114 -10.18 8.47 -16.24
CA VAL A 114 -10.26 9.72 -15.46
C VAL A 114 -10.35 10.92 -16.39
N SER A 115 -9.52 10.96 -17.42
CA SER A 115 -9.51 12.05 -18.39
C SER A 115 -8.89 11.61 -19.71
N PHE A 116 -9.21 12.36 -20.76
CA PHE A 116 -8.56 12.27 -22.05
C PHE A 116 -8.16 13.67 -22.50
N THR A 117 -6.88 13.84 -22.82
CA THR A 117 -6.35 15.07 -23.40
C THR A 117 -6.11 14.84 -24.88
N PRO A 118 -6.93 15.43 -25.78
CA PRO A 118 -6.69 15.30 -27.22
C PRO A 118 -5.40 16.02 -27.63
N THR A 119 -4.90 15.70 -28.82
CA THR A 119 -3.70 16.32 -29.42
C THR A 119 -3.76 17.86 -29.34
N GLY A 120 -2.70 18.49 -28.82
CA GLY A 120 -2.51 19.93 -28.85
C GLY A 120 -1.02 20.28 -29.02
N ASN A 121 -0.69 21.28 -29.83
CA ASN A 121 0.66 21.89 -29.95
C ASN A 121 1.87 20.90 -29.92
N GLY A 122 1.77 19.76 -30.62
CA GLY A 122 2.87 18.80 -30.77
C GLY A 122 2.96 17.70 -29.71
N THR A 123 2.00 17.56 -28.81
CA THR A 123 1.90 16.41 -27.88
C THR A 123 0.92 15.35 -28.39
N LEU A 124 1.24 14.09 -28.14
CA LEU A 124 0.35 12.96 -28.44
C LEU A 124 -0.94 13.05 -27.60
N PRO A 125 -2.08 12.54 -28.09
CA PRO A 125 -3.25 12.30 -27.26
C PRO A 125 -2.90 11.41 -26.06
N THR A 126 -3.34 11.79 -24.86
CA THR A 126 -3.02 11.08 -23.62
C THR A 126 -4.29 10.80 -22.83
N ALA A 127 -4.52 9.55 -22.46
CA ALA A 127 -5.57 9.16 -21.52
C ALA A 127 -5.00 8.89 -20.14
N THR A 128 -5.71 9.32 -19.10
CA THR A 128 -5.40 9.05 -17.70
C THR A 128 -6.36 8.01 -17.17
N TYR A 129 -5.84 6.96 -16.54
CA TYR A 129 -6.61 5.88 -15.95
C TYR A 129 -6.28 5.72 -14.47
N GLN A 130 -7.22 5.16 -13.73
CA GLN A 130 -7.08 4.90 -12.30
C GLN A 130 -7.58 3.51 -11.93
N ILE A 131 -6.87 2.84 -11.03
CA ILE A 131 -7.34 1.65 -10.33
C ILE A 131 -7.48 1.92 -8.84
N THR A 132 -8.23 1.06 -8.15
CA THR A 132 -8.33 1.08 -6.70
C THR A 132 -7.41 0.02 -6.11
N ALA A 133 -6.74 0.33 -5.02
CA ALA A 133 -5.92 -0.64 -4.30
C ALA A 133 -6.76 -1.86 -3.88
N PRO A 134 -6.22 -3.10 -3.95
CA PRO A 134 -6.89 -4.26 -3.40
C PRO A 134 -7.23 -4.03 -1.91
N GLY A 135 -8.40 -4.48 -1.47
CA GLY A 135 -8.84 -4.26 -0.08
C GLY A 135 -9.15 -2.79 0.30
N GLY A 136 -8.95 -1.83 -0.60
CA GLY A 136 -9.24 -0.41 -0.40
C GLY A 136 -8.03 0.48 -0.07
N SER A 137 -6.87 -0.10 0.28
CA SER A 137 -5.65 0.66 0.54
C SER A 137 -4.41 -0.19 0.30
N TRP A 138 -3.40 0.37 -0.36
CA TRP A 138 -2.15 -0.31 -0.64
C TRP A 138 -1.46 -0.72 0.67
N ASP A 139 -1.17 -2.00 0.81
CA ASP A 139 -0.49 -2.56 1.98
C ASP A 139 0.59 -3.59 1.61
N LEU A 140 1.22 -4.20 2.62
CA LEU A 140 2.27 -5.19 2.41
C LEU A 140 1.80 -6.44 1.66
N GLY A 141 0.52 -6.80 1.79
CA GLY A 141 -0.10 -7.93 1.10
C GLY A 141 -0.25 -7.69 -0.40
N ASP A 142 -0.26 -6.42 -0.82
CA ASP A 142 -0.39 -6.02 -2.22
C ASP A 142 0.93 -6.01 -2.99
N ASN A 143 2.06 -6.26 -2.32
CA ASN A 143 3.37 -6.23 -2.94
C ASN A 143 3.47 -7.16 -4.17
N GLY A 144 3.99 -6.62 -5.27
CA GLY A 144 4.28 -7.34 -6.50
C GLY A 144 4.09 -6.48 -7.74
N ASN A 145 4.12 -7.14 -8.90
CA ASN A 145 4.08 -6.49 -10.20
C ASN A 145 2.64 -6.42 -10.74
N TYR A 146 2.20 -5.23 -11.12
CA TYR A 146 0.87 -4.96 -11.67
C TYR A 146 1.00 -4.68 -13.17
N ALA A 147 0.63 -5.65 -14.00
CA ALA A 147 0.68 -5.55 -15.45
C ALA A 147 -0.52 -4.75 -15.98
N ILE A 148 -0.25 -3.81 -16.87
CA ILE A 148 -1.20 -2.92 -17.51
C ILE A 148 -1.31 -3.32 -18.97
N ALA A 149 -2.49 -3.73 -19.41
CA ALA A 149 -2.76 -4.15 -20.77
C ALA A 149 -3.93 -3.38 -21.37
N ILE A 150 -3.84 -3.07 -22.65
CA ILE A 150 -4.99 -2.57 -23.42
C ILE A 150 -5.85 -3.75 -23.86
N GLU A 151 -7.16 -3.60 -23.72
CA GLU A 151 -8.15 -4.56 -24.15
C GLU A 151 -8.41 -4.40 -25.66
N SER A 152 -8.63 -5.53 -26.35
CA SER A 152 -8.88 -5.51 -27.78
C SER A 152 -10.19 -4.81 -28.09
N GLY A 153 -10.22 -3.99 -29.15
CA GLY A 153 -11.48 -3.48 -29.71
C GLY A 153 -12.13 -2.35 -28.92
N GLN A 154 -11.41 -1.71 -27.98
CA GLN A 154 -11.96 -0.63 -27.17
C GLN A 154 -11.62 0.74 -27.77
N VAL A 155 -10.33 1.07 -27.85
CA VAL A 155 -9.86 2.34 -28.41
C VAL A 155 -9.78 2.26 -29.94
N SER A 156 -10.22 3.31 -30.63
CA SER A 156 -10.26 3.38 -32.10
C SER A 156 -9.77 4.71 -32.65
N ASP A 157 -9.47 4.77 -33.95
CA ASP A 157 -9.40 6.03 -34.69
C ASP A 157 -10.78 6.51 -35.16
N ILE A 158 -10.82 7.68 -35.81
CA ILE A 158 -12.04 8.21 -36.44
C ILE A 158 -12.58 7.38 -37.62
N ASN A 159 -11.83 6.38 -38.08
CA ASN A 159 -12.16 5.48 -39.18
C ASN A 159 -12.58 4.07 -38.69
N ASN A 160 -12.71 3.87 -37.38
CA ASN A 160 -13.03 2.60 -36.71
C ASN A 160 -11.98 1.49 -36.88
N ASN A 161 -10.69 1.84 -36.99
CA ASN A 161 -9.60 0.91 -36.77
C ASN A 161 -9.31 0.83 -35.27
N PHE A 162 -9.36 -0.38 -34.71
CA PHE A 162 -9.28 -0.59 -33.26
C PHE A 162 -7.91 -1.09 -32.83
N VAL A 163 -7.44 -0.60 -31.68
CA VAL A 163 -6.23 -1.10 -31.03
C VAL A 163 -6.37 -2.59 -30.70
N ALA A 164 -5.34 -3.37 -31.01
CA ALA A 164 -5.24 -4.77 -30.63
C ALA A 164 -4.85 -4.93 -29.16
N ALA A 165 -5.29 -6.02 -28.53
CA ALA A 165 -4.86 -6.32 -27.16
C ALA A 165 -3.34 -6.46 -27.07
N SER A 166 -2.73 -5.77 -26.11
CA SER A 166 -1.28 -5.83 -25.87
C SER A 166 -0.94 -5.43 -24.44
N ASN A 167 0.21 -5.91 -23.97
CA ASN A 167 0.79 -5.47 -22.70
C ASN A 167 1.50 -4.12 -22.91
N LEU A 168 1.10 -3.11 -22.14
CA LEU A 168 1.67 -1.76 -22.19
C LEU A 168 2.85 -1.59 -21.21
N GLY A 169 2.94 -2.47 -20.21
CA GLY A 169 4.00 -2.45 -19.20
C GLY A 169 3.45 -2.76 -17.81
N SER A 170 4.12 -2.27 -16.78
CA SER A 170 3.71 -2.50 -15.39
C SER A 170 4.24 -1.43 -14.45
N PHE A 171 3.64 -1.34 -13.27
CA PHE A 171 4.26 -0.74 -12.09
C PHE A 171 4.45 -1.80 -11.00
N ASN A 172 5.33 -1.53 -10.05
CA ASN A 172 5.55 -2.40 -8.90
C ASN A 172 5.02 -1.74 -7.62
N VAL A 173 4.34 -2.55 -6.81
CA VAL A 173 4.11 -2.27 -5.40
C VAL A 173 5.23 -2.96 -4.62
N ASN A 174 6.04 -2.17 -3.95
CA ASN A 174 7.16 -2.65 -3.13
C ASN A 174 7.23 -1.84 -1.84
N ILE A 175 6.21 -2.04 -0.99
CA ILE A 175 6.11 -1.46 0.32
C ILE A 175 7.02 -2.26 1.26
N PRO A 176 8.02 -1.62 1.89
CA PRO A 176 8.89 -2.30 2.83
C PRO A 176 8.16 -2.69 4.12
N ASN A 177 8.36 -3.92 4.61
CA ASN A 177 7.95 -4.31 5.96
C ASN A 177 8.71 -3.43 6.97
N PRO A 178 8.04 -2.68 7.88
CA PRO A 178 8.71 -1.85 8.90
C PRO A 178 9.43 -2.65 9.99
N GLY A 179 9.68 -3.94 9.81
CA GLY A 179 10.47 -4.75 10.73
C GLY A 179 9.65 -5.41 11.83
N SER A 180 10.37 -5.99 12.79
CA SER A 180 9.80 -6.86 13.80
C SER A 180 10.24 -6.47 15.21
N PHE A 181 9.27 -6.32 16.11
CA PHE A 181 9.49 -5.93 17.51
C PHE A 181 9.64 -7.13 18.44
N ASN A 182 10.65 -7.08 19.31
CA ASN A 182 11.01 -8.15 20.23
C ASN A 182 11.45 -7.55 21.57
N PHE A 183 11.15 -8.19 22.70
CA PHE A 183 11.93 -7.92 23.92
C PHE A 183 13.41 -8.25 23.67
N SER A 184 14.30 -7.47 24.27
CA SER A 184 15.75 -7.69 24.13
C SER A 184 16.23 -8.98 24.81
N ALA A 185 15.45 -9.50 25.76
CA ALA A 185 15.72 -10.72 26.50
C ALA A 185 14.40 -11.43 26.85
N ALA A 186 14.46 -12.74 27.07
CA ALA A 186 13.32 -13.52 27.56
C ALA A 186 13.07 -13.31 29.06
N ASN A 187 14.12 -13.00 29.82
CA ASN A 187 14.08 -12.81 31.26
C ASN A 187 14.81 -11.52 31.62
N TYR A 188 14.27 -10.81 32.60
CA TYR A 188 14.84 -9.65 33.28
C TYR A 188 14.79 -9.92 34.77
N ASP A 189 15.74 -9.39 35.52
CA ASP A 189 15.78 -9.56 36.97
C ASP A 189 15.98 -8.20 37.63
N ILE A 190 15.31 -8.01 38.77
CA ILE A 190 15.51 -6.84 39.63
C ILE A 190 15.35 -7.26 41.09
N GLY A 191 16.14 -6.66 41.98
CA GLY A 191 15.87 -6.76 43.41
C GLY A 191 14.60 -5.99 43.76
N GLU A 192 13.83 -6.48 44.71
CA GLU A 192 12.61 -5.84 45.17
C GLU A 192 12.85 -4.37 45.63
N SER A 193 13.93 -4.13 46.39
CA SER A 193 14.43 -2.78 46.73
C SER A 193 15.04 -1.97 45.56
N GLY A 194 15.01 -2.51 44.34
CA GLY A 194 15.53 -1.87 43.12
C GLY A 194 14.65 -0.73 42.60
N GLY A 195 13.40 -0.63 43.07
CA GLY A 195 12.46 0.46 42.84
C GLY A 195 11.90 0.58 41.41
N VAL A 196 12.71 0.44 40.37
CA VAL A 196 12.26 0.56 38.96
C VAL A 196 13.01 -0.40 38.05
N ALA A 197 12.30 -1.33 37.43
CA ALA A 197 12.83 -2.20 36.38
C ALA A 197 12.78 -1.51 35.02
N THR A 198 13.86 -1.61 34.24
CA THR A 198 13.92 -1.09 32.86
C THR A 198 13.87 -2.25 31.87
N ILE A 199 12.86 -2.23 30.99
CA ILE A 199 12.66 -3.24 29.96
C ILE A 199 13.00 -2.65 28.60
N THR A 200 13.81 -3.36 27.82
CA THR A 200 14.21 -2.94 26.47
C THR A 200 13.45 -3.72 25.41
N VAL A 201 12.85 -3.01 24.46
CA VAL A 201 12.25 -3.55 23.24
C VAL A 201 13.14 -3.18 22.07
N THR A 202 13.45 -4.15 21.23
CA THR A 202 14.25 -4.01 20.01
C THR A 202 13.38 -4.15 18.78
N ARG A 203 13.76 -3.44 17.72
CA ARG A 203 13.16 -3.49 16.39
C ARG A 203 14.21 -3.96 15.41
N THR A 204 13.91 -5.03 14.69
CA THR A 204 14.84 -5.69 13.76
C THR A 204 14.35 -5.62 12.31
N SER A 205 15.24 -5.92 11.36
CA SER A 205 15.02 -5.81 9.91
C SER A 205 15.01 -4.37 9.41
N ASN A 206 13.96 -3.92 8.70
CA ASN A 206 13.95 -2.61 8.06
C ASN A 206 13.40 -1.54 9.02
N THR A 207 14.21 -0.51 9.26
CA THR A 207 13.90 0.61 10.15
C THR A 207 13.68 1.92 9.40
N ASN A 208 13.61 1.90 8.06
CA ASN A 208 13.46 3.09 7.21
C ASN A 208 12.02 3.65 7.18
N VAL A 209 11.10 3.04 7.92
CA VAL A 209 9.72 3.50 8.10
C VAL A 209 9.46 3.62 9.60
N ALA A 210 8.69 4.59 10.06
CA ALA A 210 8.29 4.65 11.47
C ALA A 210 7.25 3.56 11.79
N ALA A 211 7.33 2.96 12.97
CA ALA A 211 6.31 2.02 13.44
C ALA A 211 6.32 1.96 14.96
N ASP A 212 5.21 1.56 15.54
CA ASP A 212 5.00 1.58 16.97
C ASP A 212 4.57 0.20 17.45
N ILE A 213 4.77 -0.07 18.74
CA ILE A 213 4.39 -1.32 19.38
C ILE A 213 3.83 -1.04 20.77
N SER A 214 2.72 -1.67 21.12
CA SER A 214 2.16 -1.60 22.46
C SER A 214 2.78 -2.67 23.36
N TYR A 215 2.92 -2.34 24.64
CA TYR A 215 3.39 -3.25 25.69
C TYR A 215 2.45 -3.24 26.88
N SER A 216 2.43 -4.34 27.62
CA SER A 216 1.65 -4.48 28.85
C SER A 216 2.27 -5.49 29.82
N THR A 217 2.16 -5.20 31.10
CA THR A 217 2.40 -6.14 32.21
C THR A 217 1.12 -6.90 32.54
N SER A 218 1.26 -8.14 33.00
CA SER A 218 0.20 -8.92 33.65
C SER A 218 0.79 -9.73 34.80
N ASP A 219 -0.06 -10.08 35.76
CA ASP A 219 0.34 -10.89 36.91
C ASP A 219 0.89 -12.25 36.46
N GLY A 220 1.92 -12.71 37.16
CA GLY A 220 2.45 -14.06 37.07
C GLY A 220 2.30 -14.73 38.43
N THR A 221 3.39 -14.81 39.19
CA THR A 221 3.30 -15.06 40.64
C THR A 221 3.28 -13.77 41.44
N ALA A 222 3.88 -12.69 40.90
CA ALA A 222 3.74 -11.34 41.41
C ALA A 222 2.37 -10.77 41.04
N ASN A 223 1.76 -10.02 41.94
CA ASN A 223 0.47 -9.37 41.88
C ASN A 223 0.64 -7.85 41.78
N ALA A 224 -0.10 -7.24 40.86
CA ALA A 224 -0.14 -5.80 40.76
C ALA A 224 -0.72 -5.13 42.02
N GLY A 225 -0.04 -4.11 42.51
CA GLY A 225 -0.42 -3.33 43.69
C GLY A 225 0.33 -3.75 44.95
N SER A 226 0.60 -5.04 45.16
CA SER A 226 1.52 -5.50 46.21
C SER A 226 2.96 -5.40 45.72
N ASP A 227 3.31 -6.08 44.62
CA ASP A 227 4.72 -6.37 44.30
C ASP A 227 5.24 -5.44 43.18
N TYR A 228 4.33 -4.98 42.32
CA TYR A 228 4.65 -4.06 41.24
C TYR A 228 3.46 -3.17 40.85
N THR A 229 3.72 -2.10 40.11
CA THR A 229 2.66 -1.27 39.52
C THR A 229 2.39 -1.69 38.07
N THR A 230 1.12 -1.98 37.74
CA THR A 230 0.70 -2.30 36.37
C THR A 230 1.15 -1.20 35.40
N THR A 231 1.86 -1.60 34.35
CA THR A 231 2.39 -0.69 33.35
C THR A 231 1.99 -1.16 31.95
N SER A 232 1.43 -0.25 31.17
CA SER A 232 1.14 -0.47 29.75
C SER A 232 1.34 0.82 28.96
N GLY A 233 1.63 0.72 27.67
CA GLY A 233 1.77 1.89 26.82
C GLY A 233 2.13 1.52 25.39
N THR A 234 2.52 2.54 24.62
CA THR A 234 2.99 2.39 23.24
C THR A 234 4.38 2.99 23.11
N LEU A 235 5.32 2.19 22.61
CA LEU A 235 6.65 2.65 22.22
C LEU A 235 6.62 3.10 20.77
N ASN A 236 6.85 4.38 20.54
CA ASN A 236 6.85 4.96 19.19
C ASN A 236 8.26 4.92 18.60
N PHE A 237 8.52 4.13 17.56
CA PHE A 237 9.85 4.10 16.91
C PHE A 237 9.85 4.94 15.64
N ALA A 238 10.59 6.04 15.68
CA ALA A 238 10.90 6.85 14.53
C ALA A 238 11.78 6.08 13.52
N ILE A 239 11.94 6.67 12.34
CA ILE A 239 12.82 6.14 11.28
C ILE A 239 14.23 5.98 11.84
N GLY A 240 14.80 4.79 11.66
CA GLY A 240 16.16 4.43 12.07
C GLY A 240 16.30 3.98 13.52
N GLU A 241 15.29 4.16 14.38
CA GLU A 241 15.37 3.71 15.78
C GLU A 241 15.23 2.17 15.85
N THR A 242 16.15 1.53 16.57
CA THR A 242 16.24 0.08 16.70
C THR A 242 15.97 -0.43 18.12
N SER A 243 15.89 0.46 19.11
CA SER A 243 15.56 0.09 20.50
C SER A 243 14.84 1.21 21.24
N LYS A 244 13.91 0.85 22.12
CA LYS A 244 13.31 1.72 23.13
C LYS A 244 13.15 1.00 24.45
N THR A 245 12.96 1.77 25.51
CA THR A 245 12.74 1.23 26.84
C THR A 245 11.44 1.74 27.43
N PHE A 246 10.88 0.95 28.34
CA PHE A 246 9.88 1.39 29.31
C PHE A 246 10.26 0.92 30.70
N THR A 247 9.62 1.48 31.71
CA THR A 247 9.93 1.20 33.11
C THR A 247 8.73 0.63 33.86
N ILE A 248 8.98 -0.29 34.78
CA ILE A 248 7.98 -0.89 35.67
C ILE A 248 8.38 -0.54 37.11
N PRO A 249 7.56 0.22 37.87
CA PRO A 249 7.80 0.44 39.29
C PRO A 249 7.65 -0.87 40.08
N ILE A 250 8.63 -1.12 40.95
CA ILE A 250 8.67 -2.25 41.88
C ILE A 250 8.34 -1.73 43.27
N ASN A 251 7.47 -2.45 43.95
CA ASN A 251 7.09 -2.13 45.31
C ASN A 251 7.94 -3.01 46.25
N ASP A 252 8.56 -2.38 47.24
CA ASP A 252 9.39 -3.04 48.24
C ASP A 252 8.61 -3.10 49.55
N ASP A 253 8.52 -4.27 50.17
CA ASP A 253 7.88 -4.40 51.47
C ASP A 253 8.75 -5.09 52.55
N THR A 254 8.15 -5.88 53.44
CA THR A 254 8.85 -6.56 54.56
C THR A 254 8.42 -8.03 54.70
N LEU A 255 7.63 -8.54 53.76
CA LEU A 255 7.07 -9.88 53.75
C LEU A 255 8.01 -10.82 53.01
N VAL A 256 8.23 -12.00 53.58
CA VAL A 256 9.03 -13.04 52.91
C VAL A 256 8.14 -13.81 51.95
N GLU A 257 8.31 -13.54 50.65
CA GLU A 257 7.46 -14.08 49.57
C GLU A 257 8.25 -14.99 48.61
N GLY A 258 9.58 -14.87 48.61
CA GLY A 258 10.45 -15.51 47.61
C GLY A 258 10.42 -14.77 46.27
N SER A 259 11.18 -15.24 45.28
CA SER A 259 11.22 -14.56 43.98
C SER A 259 9.93 -14.75 43.20
N GLU A 260 9.43 -13.65 42.63
CA GLU A 260 8.16 -13.63 41.93
C GLU A 260 8.28 -13.12 40.49
N ILE A 261 7.29 -13.44 39.65
CA ILE A 261 7.33 -13.17 38.21
C ILE A 261 6.21 -12.23 37.80
N VAL A 262 6.57 -11.16 37.09
CA VAL A 262 5.68 -10.32 36.28
C VAL A 262 5.79 -10.76 34.82
N ALA A 263 4.65 -11.05 34.18
CA ALA A 263 4.61 -11.41 32.77
C ALA A 263 4.50 -10.17 31.87
N LEU A 264 5.27 -10.13 30.79
CA LEU A 264 5.35 -9.01 29.84
C LEU A 264 4.89 -9.46 28.46
N SER A 265 4.19 -8.59 27.74
CA SER A 265 3.70 -8.85 26.38
C SER A 265 3.85 -7.65 25.45
N LEU A 266 4.12 -7.92 24.17
CA LEU A 266 4.08 -6.97 23.06
C LEU A 266 2.90 -7.29 22.14
N ASN A 267 2.16 -6.25 21.73
CA ASN A 267 1.00 -6.40 20.86
C ASN A 267 0.77 -5.15 20.00
N ASN A 268 -0.18 -5.25 19.05
CA ASN A 268 -0.67 -4.15 18.22
C ASN A 268 0.42 -3.34 17.49
N PRO A 269 1.28 -3.99 16.67
CA PRO A 269 2.25 -3.27 15.87
C PRO A 269 1.55 -2.39 14.82
N THR A 270 2.08 -1.20 14.53
CA THR A 270 1.50 -0.27 13.55
C THR A 270 2.21 -0.33 12.19
N ASN A 271 1.59 0.27 11.16
CA ASN A 271 2.15 0.43 9.80
C ASN A 271 2.56 -0.87 9.09
N GLY A 272 1.98 -2.01 9.47
CA GLY A 272 2.33 -3.32 8.92
C GLY A 272 3.60 -3.93 9.51
N ALA A 273 4.16 -3.35 10.57
CA ALA A 273 5.21 -4.01 11.35
C ALA A 273 4.68 -5.32 11.96
N SER A 274 5.61 -6.18 12.38
CA SER A 274 5.28 -7.48 12.96
C SER A 274 5.70 -7.57 14.43
N VAL A 275 4.98 -8.39 15.19
CA VAL A 275 5.45 -8.90 16.47
C VAL A 275 6.40 -10.06 16.21
N GLY A 276 7.59 -9.99 16.78
CA GLY A 276 8.63 -11.00 16.60
C GLY A 276 8.47 -12.22 17.49
N ALA A 277 9.46 -13.12 17.44
CA ALA A 277 9.43 -14.36 18.20
C ALA A 277 9.54 -14.15 19.72
N GLN A 278 10.28 -13.13 20.16
CA GLN A 278 10.39 -12.77 21.58
C GLN A 278 9.33 -11.71 21.93
N SER A 279 8.06 -12.05 21.78
CA SER A 279 6.91 -11.17 22.03
C SER A 279 6.44 -11.15 23.48
N THR A 280 6.89 -12.12 24.27
CA THR A 280 6.67 -12.21 25.71
C THR A 280 8.00 -12.26 26.45
N ALA A 281 8.03 -11.80 27.69
CA ALA A 281 9.19 -11.92 28.57
C ALA A 281 8.74 -11.99 30.03
N ASN A 282 9.62 -12.44 30.91
CA ASN A 282 9.39 -12.46 32.35
C ASN A 282 10.30 -11.44 33.03
N LEU A 283 9.76 -10.68 33.98
CA LEU A 283 10.54 -9.93 34.95
C LEU A 283 10.47 -10.65 36.29
N THR A 284 11.61 -11.11 36.79
CA THR A 284 11.74 -11.67 38.13
C THR A 284 12.02 -10.56 39.14
N ILE A 285 11.19 -10.47 40.17
CA ILE A 285 11.43 -9.65 41.35
C ILE A 285 12.10 -10.56 42.39
N LEU A 286 13.33 -10.22 42.76
CA LEU A 286 14.12 -10.96 43.72
C LEU A 286 13.86 -10.39 45.12
N ASP A 287 13.03 -11.11 45.88
CA ASP A 287 12.76 -10.86 47.30
C ASP A 287 14.06 -10.67 48.08
N ASN A 288 14.07 -9.62 48.92
CA ASN A 288 15.21 -9.26 49.75
C ASN A 288 14.96 -9.43 51.26
N ASP A 289 13.76 -9.87 51.64
CA ASP A 289 13.36 -10.05 53.02
C ASP A 289 13.79 -11.39 53.61
N VAL A 290 13.94 -11.39 54.93
CA VAL A 290 14.34 -12.56 55.70
C VAL A 290 13.39 -12.81 56.85
N ALA A 291 13.11 -14.08 57.12
CA ALA A 291 12.24 -14.45 58.22
C ALA A 291 12.79 -13.88 59.54
N PRO A 292 11.94 -13.33 60.42
CA PRO A 292 12.38 -12.82 61.70
C PRO A 292 13.13 -13.92 62.46
N THR A 293 14.34 -13.61 62.92
CA THR A 293 15.11 -14.55 63.72
C THR A 293 14.28 -14.89 64.96
N PRO A 294 14.05 -16.18 65.28
CA PRO A 294 13.30 -16.52 66.47
C PRO A 294 14.03 -15.95 67.67
N THR A 295 13.39 -15.02 68.39
CA THR A 295 13.91 -14.53 69.66
C THR A 295 14.15 -15.75 70.55
N PRO A 296 15.38 -15.97 71.06
CA PRO A 296 15.61 -17.09 71.95
C PRO A 296 14.63 -16.96 73.10
N THR A 297 13.79 -17.98 73.29
CA THR A 297 12.92 -18.04 74.46
C THR A 297 13.83 -17.85 75.67
N PRO A 298 13.57 -16.87 76.56
CA PRO A 298 14.42 -16.70 77.73
C PRO A 298 14.43 -18.04 78.46
N THR A 299 15.62 -18.63 78.59
CA THR A 299 15.82 -19.81 79.44
C THR A 299 15.16 -19.49 80.77
N PRO A 300 14.23 -20.31 81.28
CA PRO A 300 13.57 -20.02 82.54
C PRO A 300 14.66 -19.77 83.57
N THR A 301 14.66 -18.59 84.18
CA THR A 301 15.56 -18.26 85.29
C THR A 301 15.43 -19.39 86.30
N PRO A 302 16.54 -20.07 86.69
CA PRO A 302 16.45 -21.12 87.69
C PRO A 302 15.74 -20.53 88.92
N THR A 303 14.67 -21.19 89.36
CA THR A 303 13.97 -20.80 90.58
C THR A 303 15.02 -20.70 91.69
N PRO A 304 15.10 -19.58 92.43
CA PRO A 304 16.09 -19.46 93.50
C PRO A 304 15.89 -20.62 94.48
N THR A 305 16.95 -21.38 94.72
CA THR A 305 16.98 -22.39 95.79
C THR A 305 16.54 -21.71 97.08
N PRO A 306 15.54 -22.24 97.81
CA PRO A 306 15.08 -21.63 99.04
C PRO A 306 16.24 -21.47 100.01
N THR A 307 16.43 -20.25 100.53
CA THR A 307 17.41 -19.95 101.57
C THR A 307 17.18 -20.88 102.77
N PRO A 308 18.19 -21.58 103.28
CA PRO A 308 18.03 -22.43 104.45
C PRO A 308 17.57 -21.58 105.64
N THR A 309 16.52 -22.05 106.33
CA THR A 309 16.00 -21.43 107.55
C THR A 309 17.11 -21.35 108.61
N PRO A 310 17.39 -20.18 109.20
CA PRO A 310 18.40 -20.09 110.25
C PRO A 310 17.98 -20.94 111.46
N THR A 311 18.92 -21.74 111.95
CA THR A 311 18.75 -22.53 113.17
C THR A 311 18.68 -21.57 114.37
N PRO A 312 17.69 -21.67 115.27
CA PRO A 312 17.60 -20.80 116.44
C PRO A 312 18.78 -21.03 117.39
N THR A 313 19.42 -19.94 117.80
CA THR A 313 20.47 -19.93 118.84
C THR A 313 19.87 -20.36 120.19
N PRO A 314 20.45 -21.35 120.89
CA PRO A 314 20.02 -21.68 122.24
C PRO A 314 20.50 -20.60 123.23
N THR A 315 19.56 -20.02 123.98
CA THR A 315 19.80 -19.09 125.10
C THR A 315 20.16 -19.87 126.37
N PRO A 316 21.14 -19.36 127.13
CA PRO A 316 20.87 -19.03 128.52
C PRO A 316 21.14 -17.55 128.84
#